data_AF-A0A3D2IDK5-F1
#
_entry.id   AF-A0A3D2IDK5-F1
#
_cell.length_a   1.000
_cell.length_b   1.000
_cell.length_c   1.000
_cell.angle_alpha   90.00
_cell.angle_beta   90.00
_cell.angle_gamma   90.00
#
_symmetry.space_group_name_H-M   'P 1'
#
loop_
_entity.id
_entity.type
_entity.pdbx_description
1 polymer ?
#
loop_
_entity_poly.entity_id
_entity_poly.type
_entity_poly.pdbx_seq_one_letter_code
_entity_poly.pdbx_strand_id
1 'polypeptide(L)'
;MLSGVRFIAAPLFVLLFSTVSIAAEGSGHGIDGSNLSLYWVIPFAGILLSIALFPLFAEDFWHHHFGKISAVWAFSLLIPMVITFGFNAALYEVLHAYLLEYFPFIILLLALFTVSGGVRIKGYLQGTPEVNTGLLLLGTILASWMGTTGAAMLLIRPMLRANAWREKKVHMVVFFIFLVANVGGSLTPLGDPPLFLGF
;
A
#
# COMPACT_ATOMS: atom_id res chain seq x y z
N MET A 1 -16.75 20.27 38.03
CA MET A 1 -17.75 19.25 37.61
C MET A 1 -17.56 18.73 36.18
N LEU A 2 -16.91 19.47 35.27
CA LEU A 2 -16.70 19.07 33.86
C LEU A 2 -15.51 18.12 33.58
N SER A 3 -14.58 17.94 34.53
CA SER A 3 -13.41 17.05 34.37
C SER A 3 -13.74 15.57 34.58
N GLY A 4 -14.64 15.24 35.51
CA GLY A 4 -15.03 13.85 35.80
C GLY A 4 -15.81 13.18 34.67
N VAL A 5 -16.60 13.95 33.91
CA VAL A 5 -17.40 13.44 32.78
C VAL A 5 -16.50 12.99 31.62
N ARG A 6 -15.37 13.68 31.38
CA ARG A 6 -14.40 13.29 30.34
C ARG A 6 -13.63 12.00 30.68
N PHE A 7 -13.33 11.79 31.96
CA PHE A 7 -12.63 10.59 32.42
C PHE A 7 -13.50 9.33 32.43
N ILE A 8 -14.83 9.47 32.51
CA ILE A 8 -15.79 8.34 32.46
C ILE A 8 -16.28 8.09 31.02
N ALA A 9 -16.38 9.13 30.19
CA ALA A 9 -16.83 8.99 28.80
C ALA A 9 -15.86 8.17 27.93
N ALA A 10 -14.55 8.31 28.12
CA ALA A 10 -13.56 7.55 27.35
C ALA A 10 -13.61 6.03 27.58
N PRO A 11 -13.62 5.50 28.83
CA PRO A 11 -13.75 4.06 29.06
C PRO A 11 -15.15 3.54 28.69
N LEU A 12 -16.22 4.33 28.88
CA LEU A 12 -17.57 3.95 28.46
C LEU A 12 -17.67 3.84 26.92
N PHE A 13 -17.02 4.76 26.21
CA PHE A 13 -16.91 4.71 24.75
C PHE A 13 -16.13 3.48 24.30
N VAL A 14 -14.97 3.18 24.91
CA VAL A 14 -14.19 1.98 24.58
C VAL A 14 -14.99 0.69 24.84
N LEU A 15 -15.72 0.60 25.96
CA LEU A 15 -16.56 -0.57 26.28
C LEU A 15 -17.76 -0.73 25.32
N LEU A 16 -18.39 0.37 24.90
CA LEU A 16 -19.49 0.33 23.92
C LEU A 16 -19.00 -0.11 22.54
N PHE A 17 -17.81 0.32 22.10
CA PHE A 17 -17.25 -0.13 20.81
C PHE A 17 -16.72 -1.58 20.86
N SER A 18 -16.25 -2.02 22.03
CA SER A 18 -15.77 -3.39 22.23
C SER A 18 -16.91 -4.41 22.19
N THR A 19 -18.08 -4.07 22.73
CA THR A 19 -19.26 -4.94 22.73
C THR A 19 -19.91 -5.06 21.35
N VAL A 20 -19.88 -3.99 20.54
CA VAL A 20 -20.30 -4.04 19.12
C VAL A 20 -19.36 -4.92 18.29
N SER A 21 -18.06 -4.91 18.60
CA SER A 21 -17.06 -5.73 17.92
C SER A 21 -17.24 -7.23 18.20
N ILE A 22 -17.54 -7.61 19.45
CA ILE A 22 -17.81 -9.01 19.83
C ILE A 22 -19.17 -9.50 19.29
N ALA A 23 -20.18 -8.62 19.20
CA ALA A 23 -21.47 -8.98 18.60
C ALA A 23 -21.38 -9.23 17.08
N ALA A 24 -20.36 -8.68 16.41
CA ALA A 24 -20.12 -8.88 14.99
C ALA A 24 -19.44 -10.24 14.65
N GLU A 25 -18.79 -10.90 15.63
CA GLU A 25 -18.11 -12.19 15.42
C GLU A 25 -19.06 -13.40 15.30
N GLY A 26 -20.30 -13.31 15.79
CA GLY A 26 -21.30 -14.41 15.70
C GLY A 26 -22.02 -14.49 14.34
N SER A 27 -21.78 -13.50 13.49
CA SER A 27 -22.16 -13.36 12.09
C SER A 27 -21.42 -14.21 11.06
N GLY A 28 -21.99 -15.23 10.42
CA GLY A 28 -21.45 -15.74 9.15
C GLY A 28 -21.60 -14.69 8.04
N HIS A 29 -20.86 -13.58 8.14
CA HIS A 29 -21.10 -12.31 7.41
C HIS A 29 -20.23 -12.13 6.17
N GLY A 30 -19.26 -13.01 5.93
CA GLY A 30 -18.42 -12.96 4.74
C GLY A 30 -19.12 -13.53 3.51
N ILE A 31 -18.95 -12.88 2.36
CA ILE A 31 -19.35 -13.44 1.07
C ILE A 31 -18.38 -14.58 0.73
N ASP A 32 -18.90 -15.79 0.51
CA ASP A 32 -18.06 -16.92 0.09
C ASP A 32 -17.54 -16.71 -1.34
N GLY A 33 -16.26 -16.34 -1.44
CA GLY A 33 -15.60 -16.05 -2.70
C GLY A 33 -15.53 -17.23 -3.67
N SER A 34 -15.67 -18.47 -3.18
CA SER A 34 -15.66 -19.66 -4.03
C SER A 34 -16.88 -19.75 -4.97
N ASN A 35 -17.97 -19.07 -4.60
CA ASN A 35 -19.20 -19.03 -5.39
C ASN A 35 -19.28 -17.81 -6.33
N LEU A 36 -18.27 -16.94 -6.34
CA LEU A 36 -18.25 -15.76 -7.20
C LEU A 36 -17.83 -16.13 -8.63
N SER A 37 -18.69 -15.82 -9.60
CA SER A 37 -18.35 -15.94 -11.02
C SER A 37 -17.23 -14.97 -11.43
N LEU A 38 -16.51 -15.30 -12.49
CA LEU A 38 -15.41 -14.46 -13.00
C LEU A 38 -15.86 -13.02 -13.39
N TYR A 39 -17.15 -12.81 -13.65
CA TYR A 39 -17.70 -11.51 -14.01
C TYR A 39 -17.51 -10.42 -12.94
N TRP A 40 -17.36 -10.80 -11.67
CA TRP A 40 -17.11 -9.86 -10.57
C TRP A 40 -15.74 -9.14 -10.67
N VAL A 41 -14.82 -9.64 -11.50
CA VAL A 41 -13.52 -9.02 -11.78
C VAL A 41 -13.62 -7.84 -12.75
N ILE A 42 -14.72 -7.72 -13.51
CA ILE A 42 -14.86 -6.70 -14.56
C ILE A 42 -14.64 -5.27 -14.03
N PRO A 43 -15.24 -4.84 -12.90
CA PRO A 43 -15.01 -3.49 -12.40
C PRO A 43 -13.56 -3.22 -12.02
N PHE A 44 -12.86 -4.23 -11.47
CA PHE A 44 -11.45 -4.16 -11.13
C PHE A 44 -10.57 -4.04 -12.39
N ALA A 45 -10.79 -4.90 -13.40
CA ALA A 45 -10.09 -4.81 -14.67
C ALA A 45 -10.37 -3.46 -15.38
N GLY A 46 -11.61 -2.98 -15.30
CA GLY A 46 -12.05 -1.71 -15.88
C GLY A 46 -11.31 -0.50 -15.30
N ILE A 47 -11.17 -0.42 -13.97
CA ILE A 47 -10.43 0.67 -13.35
C ILE A 47 -8.93 0.59 -13.64
N LEU A 48 -8.33 -0.61 -13.65
CA LEU A 48 -6.92 -0.79 -14.01
C LEU A 48 -6.64 -0.34 -15.45
N LEU A 49 -7.49 -0.74 -16.39
CA LEU A 49 -7.37 -0.34 -17.78
C LEU A 49 -7.57 1.16 -17.94
N SER A 50 -8.49 1.75 -17.18
CA SER A 50 -8.71 3.21 -17.17
C SER A 50 -7.45 3.96 -16.72
N ILE A 51 -6.82 3.52 -15.63
CA ILE A 51 -5.57 4.12 -15.12
C ILE A 51 -4.41 3.91 -16.10
N ALA A 52 -4.37 2.79 -16.81
CA ALA A 52 -3.30 2.51 -17.77
C ALA A 52 -3.43 3.29 -19.09
N LEU A 53 -4.65 3.43 -19.62
CA LEU A 53 -4.88 3.97 -20.96
C LEU A 53 -5.24 5.46 -20.97
N PHE A 54 -6.09 5.95 -20.06
CA PHE A 54 -6.56 7.33 -20.14
C PHE A 54 -5.47 8.38 -19.95
N PRO A 55 -4.48 8.23 -19.06
CA PRO A 55 -3.35 9.16 -19.01
C PRO A 55 -2.57 9.24 -20.33
N LEU A 56 -2.52 8.15 -21.11
CA LEU A 56 -1.76 8.09 -22.35
C LEU A 56 -2.51 8.71 -23.53
N PHE A 57 -3.84 8.53 -23.61
CA PHE A 57 -4.65 9.00 -24.73
C PHE A 57 -5.35 10.33 -24.48
N ALA A 58 -5.64 10.67 -23.22
CA ALA A 58 -6.44 11.84 -22.84
C ALA A 58 -6.07 12.35 -21.43
N GLU A 59 -4.84 12.82 -21.27
CA GLU A 59 -4.25 13.30 -20.01
C GLU A 59 -5.13 14.34 -19.30
N ASP A 60 -5.52 15.43 -19.98
CA ASP A 60 -6.34 16.49 -19.40
C ASP A 60 -7.70 15.97 -18.92
N PHE A 61 -8.33 15.08 -19.69
CA PHE A 61 -9.62 14.50 -19.33
C PHE A 61 -9.49 13.65 -18.07
N TRP A 62 -8.47 12.80 -18.02
CA TRP A 62 -8.19 11.92 -16.89
C TRP A 62 -7.99 12.71 -15.59
N HIS A 63 -7.13 13.73 -15.60
CA HIS A 63 -6.87 14.52 -14.39
C HIS A 63 -8.11 15.22 -13.85
N HIS A 64 -9.03 15.65 -14.71
CA HIS A 64 -10.29 16.28 -14.28
C HIS A 64 -11.37 15.27 -13.86
N HIS A 65 -11.38 14.05 -14.43
CA HIS A 65 -12.47 13.08 -14.27
C HIS A 65 -12.09 11.81 -13.52
N PHE A 66 -10.85 11.68 -13.05
CA PHE A 66 -10.34 10.50 -12.34
C PHE A 66 -11.29 10.01 -11.24
N GLY A 67 -11.72 10.92 -10.37
CA GLY A 67 -12.63 10.58 -9.26
C GLY A 67 -14.00 10.08 -9.75
N LYS A 68 -14.53 10.65 -10.83
CA LYS A 68 -15.82 10.23 -11.41
C LYS A 68 -15.71 8.85 -12.05
N ILE A 69 -14.65 8.59 -12.83
CA ILE A 69 -14.41 7.30 -13.47
C ILE A 69 -14.21 6.21 -12.40
N SER A 70 -13.43 6.51 -11.37
CA SER A 70 -13.22 5.61 -10.23
C SER A 70 -14.52 5.31 -9.49
N ALA A 71 -15.36 6.33 -9.27
CA ALA A 71 -16.67 6.15 -8.66
C ALA A 71 -17.60 5.27 -9.52
N VAL A 72 -17.62 5.46 -10.85
CA VAL A 72 -18.42 4.62 -11.76
C VAL A 72 -18.03 3.15 -11.62
N TRP A 73 -16.73 2.84 -11.63
CA TRP A 73 -16.27 1.46 -11.45
C TRP A 73 -16.57 0.92 -10.05
N ALA A 74 -16.39 1.72 -9.00
CA ALA A 74 -16.72 1.34 -7.63
C ALA A 74 -18.23 1.02 -7.50
N PHE A 75 -19.10 1.89 -8.00
CA PHE A 75 -20.55 1.65 -7.96
C PHE A 75 -20.97 0.48 -8.85
N SER A 76 -20.28 0.24 -9.98
CA SER A 76 -20.51 -0.93 -10.81
C SER A 76 -20.19 -2.25 -10.09
N LEU A 77 -19.38 -2.23 -9.03
CA LEU A 77 -19.17 -3.39 -8.15
C LEU A 77 -20.18 -3.41 -6.99
N LEU A 78 -20.34 -2.28 -6.30
CA LEU A 78 -21.14 -2.19 -5.08
C LEU A 78 -22.64 -2.38 -5.34
N ILE A 79 -23.18 -1.82 -6.42
CA ILE A 79 -24.61 -1.90 -6.72
C ILE A 79 -25.04 -3.36 -6.96
N PRO A 80 -24.40 -4.13 -7.86
CA PRO A 80 -24.71 -5.55 -8.00
C PRO A 80 -24.51 -6.33 -6.71
N MET A 81 -23.46 -6.04 -5.94
CA MET A 81 -23.17 -6.73 -4.68
C MET A 81 -24.27 -6.56 -3.64
N VAL A 82 -24.80 -5.34 -3.49
CA VAL A 82 -25.95 -5.05 -2.62
C VAL A 82 -27.21 -5.76 -3.10
N ILE A 83 -27.42 -5.86 -4.42
CA ILE A 83 -28.60 -6.52 -5.00
C ILE A 83 -28.53 -8.05 -4.82
N THR A 84 -27.36 -8.67 -4.99
CA THR A 84 -27.22 -10.14 -4.97
C THR A 84 -27.00 -10.70 -3.57
N PHE A 85 -26.25 -10.00 -2.71
CA PHE A 85 -25.87 -10.48 -1.37
C PHE A 85 -26.54 -9.70 -0.24
N GLY A 86 -27.23 -8.61 -0.56
CA GLY A 86 -27.90 -7.75 0.41
C GLY A 86 -27.00 -6.66 0.98
N PHE A 87 -27.64 -5.64 1.55
CA PHE A 87 -26.95 -4.45 2.08
C PHE A 87 -25.99 -4.77 3.23
N ASN A 88 -26.38 -5.62 4.17
CA ASN A 88 -25.55 -5.92 5.35
C ASN A 88 -24.26 -6.67 5.00
N ALA A 89 -24.33 -7.65 4.10
CA ALA A 89 -23.15 -8.39 3.63
C ALA A 89 -22.22 -7.46 2.83
N ALA A 90 -22.78 -6.68 1.90
CA ALA A 90 -21.99 -5.74 1.12
C ALA A 90 -21.30 -4.67 1.99
N LEU A 91 -22.01 -4.15 3.00
CA LEU A 91 -21.45 -3.19 3.96
C LEU A 91 -20.35 -3.84 4.81
N TYR A 92 -20.54 -5.08 5.25
CA TYR A 92 -19.52 -5.83 5.99
C TYR A 92 -18.23 -5.94 5.17
N GLU A 93 -18.29 -6.39 3.91
CA GLU A 93 -17.12 -6.50 3.05
C GLU A 93 -16.42 -5.15 2.82
N VAL A 94 -17.19 -4.09 2.57
CA VAL A 94 -16.62 -2.75 2.41
C VAL A 94 -15.93 -2.29 3.69
N LEU A 95 -16.56 -2.47 4.86
CA LEU A 95 -15.94 -2.10 6.12
C LEU A 95 -14.73 -2.97 6.45
N HIS A 96 -14.78 -4.27 6.15
CA HIS A 96 -13.67 -5.19 6.34
C HIS A 96 -12.47 -4.74 5.51
N ALA A 97 -12.66 -4.51 4.21
CA ALA A 97 -11.62 -4.00 3.31
C ALA A 97 -11.08 -2.64 3.76
N TYR A 98 -11.94 -1.70 4.17
CA TYR A 98 -11.46 -0.39 4.63
C TYR A 98 -10.70 -0.46 5.95
N LEU A 99 -11.27 -1.12 6.96
CA LEU A 99 -10.77 -1.10 8.34
C LEU A 99 -9.61 -2.06 8.58
N LEU A 100 -9.62 -3.23 7.95
CA LEU A 100 -8.61 -4.26 8.21
C LEU A 100 -7.53 -4.31 7.14
N GLU A 101 -7.79 -3.86 5.91
CA GLU A 101 -6.81 -3.86 4.84
C GLU A 101 -6.30 -2.45 4.55
N TYR A 102 -7.18 -1.54 4.14
CA TYR A 102 -6.79 -0.22 3.64
C TYR A 102 -6.17 0.68 4.71
N PHE A 103 -6.83 0.86 5.87
CA PHE A 103 -6.29 1.72 6.93
C PHE A 103 -4.96 1.21 7.47
N PRO A 104 -4.81 -0.08 7.84
CA PRO A 104 -3.53 -0.63 8.26
C PRO A 104 -2.45 -0.48 7.20
N PHE A 105 -2.78 -0.70 5.93
CA PHE A 105 -1.85 -0.51 4.82
C PHE A 105 -1.38 0.95 4.68
N ILE A 106 -2.29 1.91 4.72
CA ILE A 106 -1.94 3.34 4.64
C ILE A 106 -1.11 3.78 5.85
N ILE A 107 -1.43 3.30 7.06
CA ILE A 107 -0.66 3.58 8.27
C ILE A 107 0.75 2.98 8.15
N LEU A 108 0.87 1.75 7.65
CA LEU A 108 2.16 1.09 7.41
C LEU A 108 3.01 1.89 6.42
N LEU A 109 2.43 2.29 5.28
CA LEU A 109 3.11 3.12 4.29
C LEU A 109 3.55 4.47 4.87
N LEU A 110 2.69 5.12 5.66
CA LEU A 110 2.99 6.40 6.29
C LEU A 110 4.14 6.25 7.32
N ALA A 111 4.10 5.20 8.14
CA ALA A 111 5.15 4.91 9.10
C ALA A 111 6.49 4.65 8.37
N LEU A 112 6.47 3.83 7.32
CA LEU A 112 7.67 3.53 6.53
C LEU A 112 8.23 4.79 5.87
N PHE A 113 7.37 5.59 5.25
CA PHE A 113 7.77 6.86 4.63
C PHE A 113 8.39 7.82 5.65
N THR A 114 7.78 7.97 6.82
CA THR A 114 8.25 8.88 7.86
C THR A 114 9.59 8.43 8.45
N VAL A 115 9.72 7.14 8.76
CA VAL A 115 10.95 6.57 9.32
C VAL A 115 12.06 6.60 8.27
N SER A 116 11.87 5.99 7.10
CA SER A 116 12.91 5.90 6.07
C SER A 116 13.26 7.26 5.47
N GLY A 117 12.29 8.15 5.27
CA GLY A 117 12.52 9.50 4.76
C GLY A 117 13.25 10.41 5.76
N GLY A 118 13.07 10.18 7.06
CA GLY A 118 13.76 10.92 8.13
C GLY A 118 15.22 10.50 8.32
N VAL A 119 15.61 9.29 7.90
CA VAL A 119 16.99 8.80 8.03
C VAL A 119 17.90 9.42 6.96
N ARG A 120 18.77 10.34 7.37
CA ARG A 120 19.84 10.86 6.52
C ARG A 120 21.17 10.19 6.82
N ILE A 121 21.57 9.24 5.98
CA ILE A 121 22.91 8.65 6.04
C ILE A 121 23.95 9.70 5.63
N LYS A 122 24.83 10.08 6.55
CA LYS A 122 25.99 10.95 6.29
C LYS A 122 27.26 10.09 6.28
N GLY A 123 28.16 10.37 5.35
CA GLY A 123 29.40 9.63 5.16
C GLY A 123 29.94 9.83 3.75
N TYR A 124 31.24 9.59 3.57
CA TYR A 124 31.88 9.54 2.26
C TYR A 124 32.01 8.09 1.86
N LEU A 125 31.27 7.68 0.82
CA LEU A 125 31.39 6.36 0.21
C LEU A 125 32.16 6.51 -1.10
N GLN A 126 33.19 5.69 -1.27
CA GLN A 126 33.97 5.67 -2.50
C GLN A 126 33.13 5.00 -3.60
N GLY A 127 32.89 5.67 -4.73
CA GLY A 127 32.09 5.15 -5.85
C GLY A 127 32.79 4.07 -6.68
N THR A 128 33.42 3.09 -6.04
CA THR A 128 34.05 1.94 -6.70
C THR A 128 32.98 0.88 -7.05
N PRO A 129 33.24 0.02 -8.07
CA PRO A 129 32.29 -1.03 -8.44
C PRO A 129 31.94 -1.99 -7.29
N GLU A 130 32.92 -2.32 -6.45
CA GLU A 130 32.73 -3.20 -5.28
C GLU A 130 31.79 -2.57 -4.26
N VAL A 131 31.99 -1.30 -3.90
CA VAL A 131 31.13 -0.58 -2.95
C VAL A 131 29.71 -0.45 -3.48
N ASN A 132 29.55 -0.15 -4.78
CA ASN A 132 28.22 -0.06 -5.40
C ASN A 132 27.50 -1.41 -5.43
N THR A 133 28.22 -2.49 -5.72
CA THR A 133 27.65 -3.84 -5.71
C THR A 133 27.25 -4.25 -4.29
N GLY A 134 28.09 -3.95 -3.30
CA GLY A 134 27.76 -4.14 -1.89
C GLY A 134 26.54 -3.31 -1.44
N LEU A 135 26.42 -2.07 -1.93
CA LEU A 135 25.27 -1.21 -1.65
C LEU A 135 23.97 -1.76 -2.26
N LEU A 136 24.03 -2.32 -3.47
CA LEU A 136 22.91 -2.98 -4.13
C LEU A 136 22.50 -4.24 -3.36
N LEU A 137 23.46 -5.10 -3.00
CA LEU A 137 23.21 -6.31 -2.19
C LEU A 137 22.55 -5.95 -0.85
N LEU A 138 23.12 -4.98 -0.13
CA LEU A 138 22.57 -4.48 1.12
C LEU A 138 21.16 -3.94 0.91
N GLY A 139 20.94 -3.15 -0.15
CA GLY A 139 19.63 -2.61 -0.47
C GLY A 139 18.59 -3.68 -0.74
N THR A 140 18.94 -4.73 -1.48
CA THR A 140 18.05 -5.88 -1.73
C THR A 140 17.68 -6.58 -0.43
N ILE A 141 18.63 -6.82 0.48
CA ILE A 141 18.37 -7.43 1.79
C ILE A 141 17.48 -6.53 2.65
N LEU A 142 17.78 -5.22 2.69
CA LEU A 142 16.99 -4.26 3.46
C LEU A 142 15.57 -4.14 2.89
N ALA A 143 15.40 -4.18 1.58
CA ALA A 143 14.10 -4.13 0.92
C ALA A 143 13.19 -5.30 1.37
N SER A 144 13.77 -6.48 1.60
CA SER A 144 13.03 -7.63 2.11
C SER A 144 12.56 -7.40 3.55
N TRP A 145 13.38 -6.73 4.38
CA TRP A 145 13.04 -6.50 5.79
C TRP A 145 12.06 -5.34 5.99
N MET A 146 12.37 -4.17 5.42
CA MET A 146 11.64 -2.91 5.69
C MET A 146 10.73 -2.47 4.55
N GLY A 147 10.69 -3.21 3.45
CA GLY A 147 9.94 -2.82 2.26
C GLY A 147 10.82 -2.17 1.18
N THR A 148 10.52 -2.44 -0.10
CA THR A 148 11.23 -1.85 -1.25
C THR A 148 11.23 -0.32 -1.23
N THR A 149 10.09 0.30 -0.91
CA THR A 149 9.93 1.75 -0.82
C THR A 149 10.86 2.36 0.23
N GLY A 150 10.93 1.77 1.43
CA GLY A 150 11.75 2.28 2.53
C GLY A 150 13.24 2.15 2.26
N ALA A 151 13.67 0.97 1.80
CA ALA A 151 15.07 0.72 1.43
C ALA A 151 15.53 1.63 0.28
N ALA A 152 14.68 1.81 -0.74
CA ALA A 152 14.95 2.69 -1.87
C ALA A 152 15.14 4.15 -1.42
N MET A 153 14.22 4.68 -0.61
CA MET A 153 14.29 6.06 -0.09
C MET A 153 15.56 6.30 0.74
N LEU A 154 15.97 5.31 1.53
CA LEU A 154 17.13 5.40 2.42
C LEU A 154 18.47 5.35 1.64
N LEU A 155 18.58 4.52 0.61
CA LEU A 155 19.84 4.24 -0.09
C LEU A 155 20.06 5.01 -1.39
N ILE A 156 19.00 5.51 -2.04
CA ILE A 156 19.16 6.20 -3.34
C ILE A 156 20.05 7.44 -3.23
N ARG A 157 19.89 8.24 -2.16
CA ARG A 157 20.67 9.47 -1.95
C ARG A 157 22.16 9.18 -1.67
N PRO A 158 22.52 8.21 -0.79
CA PRO A 158 23.90 7.73 -0.69
C PRO A 158 24.49 7.26 -2.01
N MET A 159 23.77 6.43 -2.79
CA MET A 159 24.25 5.90 -4.06
C MET A 159 24.58 6.99 -5.07
N LEU A 160 23.66 7.95 -5.24
CA LEU A 160 23.84 9.06 -6.17
C LEU A 160 25.01 9.97 -5.77
N ARG A 161 25.20 10.21 -4.46
CA ARG A 161 26.32 11.02 -3.97
C ARG A 161 27.67 10.32 -4.15
N ALA A 162 27.77 9.03 -3.83
CA ALA A 162 29.01 8.26 -3.98
C ALA A 162 29.52 8.24 -5.43
N ASN A 163 28.61 8.35 -6.40
CA ASN A 163 28.90 8.28 -7.82
C ASN A 163 28.70 9.61 -8.56
N ALA A 164 28.56 10.73 -7.85
CA ALA A 164 28.29 12.04 -8.45
C ALA A 164 29.38 12.47 -9.45
N TRP A 165 30.62 12.06 -9.18
CA TRP A 165 31.82 12.32 -9.99
C TRP A 165 31.88 11.55 -11.32
N ARG A 166 31.08 10.48 -11.49
CA ARG A 166 31.07 9.68 -12.73
C ARG A 166 30.19 10.34 -13.79
N GLU A 167 30.66 10.34 -15.04
CA GLU A 167 29.87 10.76 -16.20
C GLU A 167 28.75 9.76 -16.52
N LYS A 168 29.08 8.46 -16.60
CA LYS A 168 28.12 7.40 -16.89
C LYS A 168 27.60 6.79 -15.59
N LYS A 169 26.43 7.24 -15.14
CA LYS A 169 25.82 6.78 -13.88
C LYS A 169 24.42 6.16 -13.97
N VAL A 170 23.81 6.18 -15.16
CA VAL A 170 22.44 5.69 -15.38
C VAL A 170 22.29 4.21 -15.06
N HIS A 171 23.23 3.37 -15.50
CA HIS A 171 23.17 1.91 -15.28
C HIS A 171 23.06 1.55 -13.79
N MET A 172 23.77 2.27 -12.91
CA MET A 172 23.69 2.05 -11.46
C MET A 172 22.28 2.30 -10.92
N VAL A 173 21.64 3.39 -11.35
CA VAL A 173 20.26 3.70 -10.94
C VAL A 173 19.27 2.67 -11.49
N VAL A 174 19.47 2.20 -12.73
CA VAL A 174 18.64 1.14 -13.33
C VAL A 174 18.76 -0.16 -12.54
N PHE A 175 19.99 -0.61 -12.21
CA PHE A 175 20.19 -1.79 -11.38
C PHE A 175 19.63 -1.61 -9.97
N PHE A 176 19.72 -0.42 -9.39
CA PHE A 176 19.11 -0.10 -8.11
C PHE A 176 17.59 -0.25 -8.16
N ILE A 177 16.95 0.27 -9.20
CA ILE A 177 15.49 0.14 -9.40
C ILE A 177 15.11 -1.34 -9.51
N PHE A 178 15.79 -2.10 -10.37
CA PHE A 178 15.46 -3.52 -10.55
C PHE A 178 15.70 -4.35 -9.28
N LEU A 179 16.89 -4.24 -8.67
CA LEU A 179 17.28 -5.12 -7.57
C LEU A 179 16.71 -4.70 -6.21
N VAL A 180 16.64 -3.39 -5.94
CA VAL A 180 16.24 -2.87 -4.62
C VAL A 180 14.77 -2.45 -4.62
N ALA A 181 14.35 -1.68 -5.62
CA ALA A 181 13.01 -1.08 -5.63
C ALA A 181 11.91 -2.01 -6.14
N ASN A 182 12.24 -3.01 -6.97
CA ASN A 182 11.28 -3.97 -7.52
C ASN A 182 11.46 -5.37 -6.94
N VAL A 183 12.61 -6.02 -7.20
CA VAL A 183 12.82 -7.43 -6.83
C VAL A 183 13.13 -7.60 -5.34
N GLY A 184 13.70 -6.60 -4.67
CA GLY A 184 14.19 -6.74 -3.29
C GLY A 184 13.13 -7.14 -2.27
N GLY A 185 11.85 -6.84 -2.52
CA GLY A 185 10.74 -7.25 -1.65
C GLY A 185 10.41 -8.74 -1.74
N SER A 186 10.83 -9.44 -2.80
CA SER A 186 10.39 -10.82 -3.07
C SER A 186 11.10 -11.90 -2.25
N LEU A 187 12.09 -11.54 -1.43
CA LEU A 187 12.83 -12.53 -0.61
C LEU A 187 12.09 -12.89 0.69
N THR A 188 11.19 -12.02 1.18
CA THR A 188 10.40 -12.26 2.40
C THR A 188 9.00 -11.63 2.30
N PRO A 189 7.95 -12.21 2.91
CA PRO A 189 6.58 -11.66 2.88
C PRO A 189 6.40 -10.26 3.50
N LEU A 190 7.43 -9.78 4.20
CA LEU A 190 7.48 -8.45 4.83
C LEU A 190 7.93 -7.34 3.85
N GLY A 191 8.55 -7.73 2.73
CA GLY A 191 9.31 -6.82 1.86
C GLY A 191 8.48 -6.09 0.80
N ASP A 192 7.25 -6.53 0.58
CA ASP A 192 6.27 -5.81 -0.22
C ASP A 192 4.92 -5.78 0.52
N PRO A 193 4.32 -4.60 0.68
CA PRO A 193 3.03 -4.50 1.35
C PRO A 193 1.91 -5.40 0.81
N PRO A 194 1.87 -5.73 -0.51
CA PRO A 194 0.89 -6.68 -1.02
C PRO A 194 1.06 -8.13 -0.51
N LEU A 195 2.29 -8.68 -0.37
CA LEU A 195 2.46 -10.03 0.23
C LEU A 195 2.19 -10.02 1.73
N PHE A 196 2.42 -8.90 2.42
CA PHE A 196 2.11 -8.78 3.86
C PHE A 196 0.61 -8.95 4.14
N LEU A 197 -0.25 -8.55 3.19
CA LEU A 197 -1.70 -8.69 3.29
C LEU A 197 -2.24 -10.05 2.84
N GLY A 198 -1.36 -10.97 2.38
CA GLY A 198 -1.73 -12.35 2.03
C GLY A 198 -2.54 -12.46 0.75
N PHE A 199 -1.86 -12.71 -0.37
CA PHE A 199 -2.49 -13.40 -1.52
C PHE A 199 -2.60 -14.89 -1.24
#